data_AF-A0AAV6DPA8-F1
#
_entry.id   AF-A0AAV6DPA8-F1
#
_cell.length_a   1.000
_cell.length_b   1.000
_cell.length_c   1.000
_cell.angle_alpha   90.00
_cell.angle_beta   90.00
_cell.angle_gamma   90.00
#
_symmetry.space_group_name_H-M   'P 1'
#
loop_
_entity.id
_entity.type
_entity.pdbx_description
1 polymer ?
#
loop_
_entity_poly.entity_id
_entity_poly.type
_entity_poly.pdbx_seq_one_letter_code
_entity_poly.pdbx_strand_id
1 'polypeptide(L)'
;MARIRTLKPEALQHRKVGRLSDRAFRLWIGLITQADDEGRLIVDPEQYRALFFGYHARTKVGDVIAALDEVAATGLIIQYEHEGVRYLAFPSWKDHQRINRPSESALPGPRAQGSVIVHGAFRERSVNGHGEITEDSVTVHSLARARGSDRIGSEGIGGDRIGREGIGGEGTGEGTAAAAGAAPTPAPEPAWGTVEALVALYNAAVPPELPRVQSLSPARRRKAAAALRLFPTRAFWDQVFREYGQSAFLRGLQNGPGHESFRADFDWLLAKGKDGTENVVKIHDGKYRDQPPGRAGISGKTARTVRGLQAWAAGSAART
;
A
#
# COMPACT_ATOMS: atom_id res chain seq x y z
N MET A 1 12.28 18.07 -19.53
CA MET A 1 11.43 19.28 -19.48
C MET A 1 10.26 19.01 -18.55
N ALA A 2 9.99 19.88 -17.58
CA ALA A 2 8.85 19.72 -16.68
C ALA A 2 7.53 19.88 -17.46
N ARG A 3 6.61 18.93 -17.32
CA ARG A 3 5.23 19.03 -17.85
C ARG A 3 4.32 19.57 -16.75
N ILE A 4 3.19 20.18 -17.11
CA ILE A 4 2.18 20.60 -16.12
C ILE A 4 1.66 19.36 -15.36
N ARG A 5 1.61 19.44 -14.04
CA ARG A 5 1.12 18.39 -13.13
C ARG A 5 -0.12 18.89 -12.39
N THR A 6 -1.14 18.04 -12.26
CA THR A 6 -2.45 18.46 -11.74
C THR A 6 -2.55 18.20 -10.24
N LEU A 7 -2.74 19.25 -9.44
CA LEU A 7 -3.23 19.12 -8.07
C LEU A 7 -4.77 19.17 -8.09
N LYS A 8 -5.42 18.01 -7.93
CA LYS A 8 -6.89 17.93 -7.90
C LYS A 8 -7.45 18.38 -6.53
N PRO A 9 -8.68 18.92 -6.42
CA PRO A 9 -9.25 19.38 -5.14
C PRO A 9 -9.35 18.30 -4.04
N GLU A 10 -9.41 17.01 -4.40
CA GLU A 10 -9.46 15.90 -3.44
C GLU A 10 -8.13 15.71 -2.70
N ALA A 11 -7.02 16.26 -3.22
CA ALA A 11 -5.71 16.24 -2.57
C ALA A 11 -5.77 16.85 -1.17
N LEU A 12 -6.42 18.01 -1.04
CA LEU A 12 -6.55 18.74 0.24
C LEU A 12 -7.50 18.05 1.23
N GLN A 13 -8.41 17.22 0.70
CA GLN A 13 -9.37 16.44 1.50
C GLN A 13 -8.78 15.10 1.98
N HIS A 14 -7.60 14.71 1.47
CA HIS A 14 -7.03 13.40 1.72
C HIS A 14 -6.35 13.33 3.09
N ARG A 15 -6.78 12.38 3.94
CA ARG A 15 -6.33 12.24 5.36
C ARG A 15 -4.82 12.07 5.56
N LYS A 16 -4.06 11.61 4.55
CA LYS A 16 -2.59 11.61 4.60
C LYS A 16 -2.00 13.02 4.44
N VAL A 17 -2.59 13.83 3.56
CA VAL A 17 -2.12 15.18 3.20
C VAL A 17 -2.49 16.18 4.30
N GLY A 18 -3.74 16.14 4.78
CA GLY A 18 -4.21 16.94 5.92
C GLY A 18 -3.64 16.54 7.30
N ARG A 19 -2.54 15.78 7.32
CA ARG A 19 -1.72 15.45 8.50
C ARG A 19 -0.29 15.96 8.38
N LEU A 20 0.12 16.46 7.20
CA LEU A 20 1.45 17.00 6.98
C LEU A 20 1.61 18.35 7.68
N SER A 21 2.81 18.64 8.16
CA SER A 21 3.25 19.99 8.50
C SER A 21 3.23 20.90 7.26
N ASP A 22 3.08 22.22 7.43
CA ASP A 22 3.07 23.17 6.29
C ASP A 22 4.33 23.03 5.40
N ARG A 23 5.46 22.65 6.01
CA ARG A 23 6.72 22.37 5.33
C ARG A 23 6.66 21.08 4.51
N ALA A 24 6.20 19.99 5.11
CA ALA A 24 6.03 18.71 4.42
C ALA A 24 4.96 18.79 3.32
N PHE A 25 3.89 19.56 3.53
CA PHE A 25 2.90 19.87 2.50
C PHE A 25 3.52 20.66 1.34
N ARG A 26 4.25 21.77 1.62
CA ARG A 26 4.98 22.54 0.58
C ARG A 26 5.96 21.66 -0.20
N LEU A 27 6.72 20.81 0.50
CA LEU A 27 7.64 19.87 -0.13
C LEU A 27 6.88 18.87 -1.03
N TRP A 28 5.81 18.24 -0.52
CA TRP A 28 4.99 17.29 -1.27
C TRP A 28 4.42 17.90 -2.56
N ILE A 29 3.93 19.14 -2.51
CA ILE A 29 3.49 19.89 -3.71
C ILE A 29 4.68 20.13 -4.66
N GLY A 30 5.84 20.56 -4.15
CA GLY A 30 7.06 20.73 -4.93
C GLY A 30 7.46 19.46 -5.69
N LEU A 31 7.52 18.33 -4.98
CA LEU A 31 7.83 17.01 -5.55
C LEU A 31 6.84 16.60 -6.65
N ILE A 32 5.53 16.88 -6.49
CA ILE A 32 4.56 16.63 -7.55
C ILE A 32 4.92 17.40 -8.82
N THR A 33 5.37 18.66 -8.72
CA THR A 33 5.70 19.47 -9.92
C THR A 33 6.96 18.99 -10.66
N GLN A 34 7.93 18.42 -9.96
CA GLN A 34 9.22 17.99 -10.54
C GLN A 34 9.24 16.51 -10.98
N ALA A 35 8.23 15.72 -10.58
CA ALA A 35 8.08 14.33 -10.96
C ALA A 35 8.05 14.11 -12.48
N ASP A 36 8.67 13.02 -12.92
CA ASP A 36 8.58 12.53 -14.30
C ASP A 36 7.18 11.95 -14.62
N ASP A 37 7.02 11.39 -15.83
CA ASP A 37 5.72 10.88 -16.27
C ASP A 37 5.29 9.57 -15.56
N GLU A 38 6.20 8.89 -14.86
CA GLU A 38 5.91 7.71 -14.04
C GLU A 38 5.87 7.99 -12.54
N GLY A 39 6.11 9.24 -12.14
CA GLY A 39 6.02 9.70 -10.76
C GLY A 39 7.31 9.53 -9.97
N ARG A 40 8.46 9.50 -10.63
CA ARG A 40 9.80 9.30 -10.03
C ARG A 40 10.62 10.59 -10.03
N LEU A 41 11.53 10.70 -9.05
CA LEU A 41 12.56 11.74 -8.94
C LEU A 41 13.85 11.15 -8.35
N ILE A 42 14.99 11.78 -8.62
CA ILE A 42 16.22 11.64 -7.81
C ILE A 42 16.04 12.40 -6.49
N VAL A 43 16.52 11.86 -5.38
CA VAL A 43 16.47 12.50 -4.05
C VAL A 43 17.68 13.41 -3.85
N ASP A 44 17.49 14.71 -4.10
CA ASP A 44 18.47 15.76 -3.81
C ASP A 44 17.85 16.80 -2.85
N PRO A 45 18.12 16.70 -1.53
CA PRO A 45 17.59 17.64 -0.55
C PRO A 45 18.10 19.07 -0.71
N GLU A 46 19.25 19.29 -1.36
CA GLU A 46 19.81 20.64 -1.58
C GLU A 46 19.11 21.33 -2.74
N GLN A 47 18.94 20.63 -3.87
CA GLN A 47 18.10 21.08 -4.98
C GLN A 47 16.65 21.28 -4.54
N TYR A 48 16.09 20.38 -3.71
CA TYR A 48 14.75 20.56 -3.14
C TYR A 48 14.67 21.81 -2.24
N ARG A 49 15.72 22.13 -1.46
CA ARG A 49 15.81 23.39 -0.70
C ARG A 49 15.81 24.60 -1.64
N ALA A 50 16.63 24.57 -2.68
CA ALA A 50 16.75 25.67 -3.64
C ALA A 50 15.42 25.92 -4.39
N LEU A 51 14.83 24.87 -4.97
CA LEU A 51 13.61 24.96 -5.78
C LEU A 51 12.36 25.29 -4.96
N PHE A 52 12.12 24.60 -3.84
CA PHE A 52 10.85 24.71 -3.10
C PHE A 52 10.91 25.73 -1.96
N PHE A 53 12.11 26.09 -1.50
CA PHE A 53 12.35 26.93 -0.33
C PHE A 53 13.38 28.04 -0.57
N GLY A 54 13.76 28.37 -1.82
CA GLY A 54 14.77 29.40 -2.12
C GLY A 54 14.52 30.76 -1.46
N TYR A 55 13.26 31.23 -1.46
CA TYR A 55 12.85 32.47 -0.78
C TYR A 55 12.63 32.31 0.75
N HIS A 56 12.89 31.15 1.32
CA HIS A 56 12.66 30.83 2.74
C HIS A 56 14.03 30.65 3.44
N ALA A 57 14.77 31.75 3.59
CA ALA A 57 16.16 31.76 4.06
C ALA A 57 16.42 30.95 5.36
N ARG A 58 15.42 30.82 6.24
CA ARG A 58 15.51 30.04 7.49
C ARG A 58 15.46 28.52 7.32
N THR A 59 15.00 27.99 6.18
CA THR A 59 14.87 26.54 5.93
C THR A 59 16.23 25.97 5.49
N LYS A 60 16.83 25.09 6.30
CA LYS A 60 18.10 24.40 6.02
C LYS A 60 17.87 23.12 5.22
N VAL A 61 18.95 22.44 4.80
CA VAL A 61 18.86 21.13 4.12
C VAL A 61 18.25 20.07 5.04
N GLY A 62 18.69 20.02 6.31
CA GLY A 62 18.11 19.12 7.33
C GLY A 62 16.61 19.34 7.59
N ASP A 63 16.10 20.57 7.42
CA ASP A 63 14.66 20.86 7.49
C ASP A 63 13.87 20.21 6.35
N VAL A 64 14.47 20.12 5.15
CA VAL A 64 13.89 19.48 3.96
C VAL A 64 13.96 17.96 4.10
N ILE A 65 15.07 17.43 4.64
CA ILE A 65 15.23 16.00 4.95
C ILE A 65 14.16 15.53 5.95
N ALA A 66 13.98 16.25 7.06
CA ALA A 66 12.96 15.91 8.06
C ALA A 66 11.54 15.93 7.46
N ALA A 67 11.25 16.92 6.60
CA ALA A 67 9.98 17.00 5.87
C ALA A 67 9.81 15.87 4.83
N LEU A 68 10.91 15.40 4.21
CA LEU A 68 10.88 14.30 3.24
C LEU A 68 10.55 12.97 3.93
N ASP A 69 11.19 12.71 5.07
CA ASP A 69 10.90 11.54 5.91
C ASP A 69 9.47 11.60 6.50
N GLU A 70 8.94 12.80 6.83
CA GLU A 70 7.54 12.99 7.22
C GLU A 70 6.57 12.57 6.10
N VAL A 71 6.77 13.06 4.87
CA VAL A 71 5.93 12.68 3.71
C VAL A 71 6.06 11.18 3.41
N ALA A 72 7.26 10.60 3.52
CA ALA A 72 7.50 9.17 3.36
C ALA A 72 6.81 8.33 4.43
N ALA A 73 6.80 8.76 5.70
CA ALA A 73 6.13 8.08 6.80
C ALA A 73 4.60 8.01 6.63
N THR A 74 3.98 8.97 5.94
CA THR A 74 2.56 8.85 5.55
C THR A 74 2.31 7.82 4.43
N GLY A 75 3.35 7.40 3.71
CA GLY A 75 3.25 6.62 2.48
C GLY A 75 2.55 7.39 1.34
N LEU A 76 2.78 8.70 1.24
CA LEU A 76 2.46 9.49 0.04
C LEU A 76 3.54 9.36 -1.03
N ILE A 77 4.79 9.13 -0.61
CA ILE A 77 5.94 8.75 -1.43
C ILE A 77 6.56 7.46 -0.85
N ILE A 78 7.37 6.78 -1.66
CA ILE A 78 8.33 5.77 -1.21
C ILE A 78 9.74 6.24 -1.60
N GLN A 79 10.70 6.14 -0.67
CA GLN A 79 12.12 6.34 -0.95
C GLN A 79 12.77 4.99 -1.26
N TYR A 80 13.72 4.96 -2.20
CA TYR A 80 14.46 3.76 -2.58
C TYR A 80 15.85 4.12 -3.09
N GLU A 81 16.76 3.16 -3.09
CA GLU A 81 18.12 3.29 -3.58
C GLU A 81 18.34 2.31 -4.74
N HIS A 82 19.05 2.73 -5.77
CA HIS A 82 19.41 1.91 -6.94
C HIS A 82 20.82 2.33 -7.38
N GLU A 83 21.75 1.36 -7.45
CA GLU A 83 23.16 1.61 -7.77
C GLU A 83 23.82 2.72 -6.90
N GLY A 84 23.41 2.81 -5.62
CA GLY A 84 23.89 3.80 -4.66
C GLY A 84 23.26 5.19 -4.77
N VAL A 85 22.48 5.47 -5.82
CA VAL A 85 21.73 6.72 -5.97
C VAL A 85 20.34 6.56 -5.33
N ARG A 86 19.91 7.58 -4.58
CA ARG A 86 18.57 7.60 -3.98
C ARG A 86 17.53 8.24 -4.90
N TYR A 87 16.37 7.62 -4.94
CA TYR A 87 15.20 8.00 -5.73
C TYR A 87 13.95 7.98 -4.84
N LEU A 88 12.92 8.70 -5.26
CA LEU A 88 11.59 8.59 -4.68
C LEU A 88 10.54 8.40 -5.76
N ALA A 89 9.45 7.72 -5.41
CA ALA A 89 8.32 7.52 -6.30
C ALA A 89 6.98 7.74 -5.59
N PHE A 90 5.98 8.23 -6.32
CA PHE A 90 4.58 8.34 -5.86
C PHE A 90 3.82 7.02 -6.12
N PRO A 91 3.41 6.24 -5.09
CA PRO A 91 2.80 4.92 -5.30
C PRO A 91 1.49 4.93 -6.09
N SER A 92 0.69 6.01 -5.97
CA SER A 92 -0.59 6.22 -6.65
C SER A 92 -0.50 7.24 -7.79
N TRP A 93 0.67 7.44 -8.40
CA TRP A 93 0.88 8.45 -9.44
C TRP A 93 -0.14 8.36 -10.57
N LYS A 94 -0.39 7.15 -11.08
CA LYS A 94 -1.27 6.89 -12.23
C LYS A 94 -2.77 7.03 -11.88
N ASP A 95 -3.12 7.06 -10.60
CA ASP A 95 -4.48 7.37 -10.11
C ASP A 95 -4.73 8.89 -10.08
N HIS A 96 -3.69 9.65 -9.70
CA HIS A 96 -3.77 11.10 -9.51
C HIS A 96 -3.42 11.92 -10.76
N GLN A 97 -2.49 11.46 -11.62
CA GLN A 97 -2.08 12.15 -12.84
C GLN A 97 -2.60 11.45 -14.10
N ARG A 98 -3.28 12.20 -14.97
CA ARG A 98 -3.63 11.77 -16.33
C ARG A 98 -2.68 12.45 -17.31
N ILE A 99 -1.72 11.69 -17.85
CA ILE A 99 -0.68 12.22 -18.73
C ILE A 99 -1.01 11.85 -20.18
N ASN A 100 -1.15 12.86 -21.03
CA ASN A 100 -1.31 12.67 -22.47
C ASN A 100 0.07 12.46 -23.10
N ARG A 101 0.22 11.43 -23.95
CA ARG A 101 1.49 10.97 -24.54
C ARG A 101 2.62 10.84 -23.48
N PRO A 102 2.50 9.90 -22.52
CA PRO A 102 3.54 9.70 -21.51
C PRO A 102 4.85 9.29 -22.17
N SER A 103 5.96 9.80 -21.64
CA SER A 103 7.29 9.27 -21.90
C SER A 103 7.63 8.18 -20.89
N GLU A 104 8.41 7.17 -21.30
CA GLU A 104 8.99 6.22 -20.34
C GLU A 104 10.01 6.93 -19.43
N SER A 105 10.11 6.47 -18.20
CA SER A 105 11.02 7.05 -17.21
C SER A 105 12.44 6.52 -17.39
N ALA A 106 13.40 7.43 -17.58
CA ALA A 106 14.83 7.13 -17.53
C ALA A 106 15.34 6.84 -16.09
N LEU A 107 14.50 7.05 -15.07
CA LEU A 107 14.85 6.78 -13.68
C LEU A 107 14.48 5.32 -13.32
N PRO A 108 15.36 4.56 -12.66
CA PRO A 108 15.08 3.17 -12.30
C PRO A 108 13.83 3.07 -11.44
N GLY A 109 13.00 2.06 -11.66
CA GLY A 109 11.76 1.88 -10.91
C GLY A 109 12.01 1.32 -9.49
N PRO A 110 11.12 1.59 -8.51
CA PRO A 110 11.16 0.96 -7.17
C PRO A 110 10.87 -0.55 -7.18
N ARG A 111 10.73 -1.16 -8.37
CA ARG A 111 10.58 -2.60 -8.60
C ARG A 111 11.59 -3.14 -9.64
N ALA A 112 12.55 -2.33 -10.08
CA ALA A 112 13.65 -2.81 -10.90
C ALA A 112 14.55 -3.74 -10.06
N GLN A 113 15.25 -4.67 -10.72
CA GLN A 113 16.30 -5.44 -10.05
C GLN A 113 17.41 -4.47 -9.59
N GLY A 114 18.00 -4.71 -8.42
CA GLY A 114 18.95 -3.78 -7.79
C GLY A 114 18.31 -2.63 -7.00
N SER A 115 16.99 -2.37 -7.12
CA SER A 115 16.31 -1.35 -6.31
C SER A 115 15.97 -1.85 -4.90
N VAL A 116 16.37 -1.10 -3.87
CA VAL A 116 16.11 -1.39 -2.44
C VAL A 116 15.25 -0.29 -1.83
N ILE A 117 14.12 -0.63 -1.21
CA ILE A 117 13.26 0.36 -0.54
C ILE A 117 13.93 0.84 0.77
N VAL A 118 14.05 2.16 0.94
CA VAL A 118 14.70 2.77 2.11
C VAL A 118 13.62 3.26 3.08
N HIS A 119 13.55 2.62 4.25
CA HIS A 119 12.55 2.94 5.28
C HIS A 119 13.13 3.80 6.42
N GLY A 120 13.17 5.11 6.17
CA GLY A 120 13.33 6.16 7.18
C GLY A 120 14.76 6.55 7.54
N ALA A 121 14.92 7.83 7.88
CA ALA A 121 16.15 8.51 8.26
C ALA A 121 17.24 8.53 7.17
N PHE A 122 17.56 9.74 6.72
CA PHE A 122 18.85 10.07 6.11
C PHE A 122 19.99 9.75 7.10
N ARG A 123 20.48 8.50 7.11
CA ARG A 123 21.79 8.18 7.67
C ARG A 123 22.84 8.74 6.71
N GLU A 124 23.65 9.64 7.23
CA GLU A 124 24.75 10.29 6.50
C GLU A 124 25.81 9.25 6.14
N ARG A 125 25.76 8.79 4.88
CA ARG A 125 26.81 8.03 4.21
C ARG A 125 26.83 8.33 2.71
N SER A 126 27.27 9.55 2.39
CA SER A 126 28.63 9.66 1.85
C SER A 126 29.13 11.10 1.96
N VAL A 127 30.30 11.31 2.56
CA VAL A 127 31.04 12.57 2.43
C VAL A 127 31.91 12.43 1.19
N ASN A 128 31.30 12.60 0.01
CA ASN A 128 32.06 12.72 -1.23
C ASN A 128 32.70 14.09 -1.23
N GLY A 129 33.98 14.15 -0.83
CA GLY A 129 34.77 15.38 -0.86
C GLY A 129 34.89 15.95 -2.27
N HIS A 130 35.28 17.23 -2.34
CA HIS A 130 35.42 17.95 -3.61
C HIS A 130 36.35 17.21 -4.59
N GLY A 131 35.79 16.74 -5.70
CA GLY A 131 36.54 16.58 -6.94
C GLY A 131 36.59 17.93 -7.66
N GLU A 132 37.75 18.26 -8.23
CA GLU A 132 38.00 19.59 -8.81
C GLU A 132 37.23 19.82 -10.12
N ILE A 133 36.98 21.10 -10.43
CA ILE A 133 36.38 21.50 -11.71
C ILE A 133 37.45 21.42 -12.80
N THR A 134 37.37 20.41 -13.65
CA THR A 134 37.98 20.45 -14.99
C THR A 134 36.88 20.75 -16.00
N GLU A 135 36.91 21.94 -16.58
CA GLU A 135 36.06 22.28 -17.73
C GLU A 135 36.52 21.46 -18.95
N ASP A 136 35.60 20.78 -19.64
CA ASP A 136 35.63 20.83 -21.11
C ASP A 136 34.30 20.44 -21.80
N SER A 137 34.08 21.06 -22.95
CA SER A 137 33.34 20.56 -24.12
C SER A 137 31.87 20.09 -23.97
N VAL A 138 31.01 21.10 -24.06
CA VAL A 138 29.69 21.10 -24.70
C VAL A 138 29.59 20.17 -25.92
N THR A 139 28.43 19.53 -26.14
CA THR A 139 27.73 19.55 -27.44
C THR A 139 26.24 19.23 -27.28
N VAL A 140 25.38 20.05 -27.91
CA VAL A 140 23.95 19.80 -28.05
C VAL A 140 23.65 19.54 -29.53
N HIS A 141 23.04 18.40 -29.85
CA HIS A 141 22.38 18.24 -31.16
C HIS A 141 21.14 17.36 -31.16
N SER A 142 20.42 17.40 -32.28
CA SER A 142 18.97 17.19 -32.33
C SER A 142 18.51 16.42 -33.57
N LEU A 143 17.36 15.74 -33.46
CA LEU A 143 16.39 15.43 -34.54
C LEU A 143 16.91 14.76 -35.84
N ALA A 144 16.47 13.52 -36.15
CA ALA A 144 15.42 13.28 -37.16
C ALA A 144 15.26 11.82 -37.67
N ARG A 145 14.06 11.57 -38.20
CA ARG A 145 13.43 10.38 -38.83
C ARG A 145 14.17 9.67 -39.99
N ALA A 146 13.97 8.35 -40.09
CA ALA A 146 13.44 7.59 -41.25
C ALA A 146 12.75 6.30 -40.72
N ARG A 147 11.67 5.66 -41.23
CA ARG A 147 10.93 5.49 -42.52
C ARG A 147 11.31 4.26 -43.37
N GLY A 148 10.31 3.44 -43.72
CA GLY A 148 10.38 2.09 -44.35
C GLY A 148 9.80 1.03 -43.39
N SER A 149 8.73 0.23 -43.63
CA SER A 149 8.07 -0.30 -44.85
C SER A 149 9.00 -1.18 -45.69
N ASP A 150 8.69 -2.44 -46.07
CA ASP A 150 7.41 -3.22 -46.20
C ASP A 150 7.72 -4.76 -46.18
N ARG A 151 6.84 -5.79 -46.22
CA ARG A 151 5.35 -5.98 -46.34
C ARG A 151 4.90 -7.40 -45.85
N ILE A 152 3.56 -7.64 -45.82
CA ILE A 152 2.72 -8.86 -46.08
C ILE A 152 3.41 -10.26 -46.20
N GLY A 153 2.87 -11.40 -45.72
CA GLY A 153 1.57 -11.70 -45.06
C GLY A 153 1.14 -13.19 -45.18
N SER A 154 -0.14 -13.52 -44.88
CA SER A 154 -0.85 -14.84 -45.00
C SER A 154 -0.24 -16.06 -44.25
N GLU A 155 -0.85 -16.62 -43.21
CA GLU A 155 -2.04 -17.53 -43.16
C GLU A 155 -1.71 -19.03 -43.36
N GLY A 156 -2.35 -19.90 -42.55
CA GLY A 156 -2.22 -21.36 -42.61
C GLY A 156 -2.83 -22.04 -41.38
N ILE A 157 -3.94 -22.77 -41.55
CA ILE A 157 -4.69 -23.46 -40.49
C ILE A 157 -4.69 -24.98 -40.73
N GLY A 158 -4.49 -25.76 -39.67
CA GLY A 158 -4.62 -27.24 -39.65
C GLY A 158 -3.54 -27.89 -38.78
N GLY A 159 -3.76 -29.05 -38.17
CA GLY A 159 -4.98 -29.88 -38.11
C GLY A 159 -4.67 -31.27 -37.54
N ASP A 160 -5.64 -31.90 -36.87
CA ASP A 160 -5.57 -33.25 -36.26
C ASP A 160 -4.58 -33.41 -35.07
N ARG A 161 -4.82 -34.22 -34.01
CA ARG A 161 -5.32 -35.62 -33.86
C ARG A 161 -4.28 -36.63 -34.41
N ILE A 162 -4.01 -37.78 -33.81
CA ILE A 162 -4.76 -38.70 -32.92
C ILE A 162 -3.82 -39.23 -31.81
N GLY A 163 -4.34 -39.71 -30.67
CA GLY A 163 -3.53 -40.44 -29.67
C GLY A 163 -4.26 -40.79 -28.37
N ARG A 164 -5.13 -41.81 -28.39
CA ARG A 164 -5.86 -42.31 -27.21
C ARG A 164 -5.61 -43.81 -27.05
N GLU A 165 -5.10 -44.21 -25.89
CA GLU A 165 -5.32 -45.55 -25.34
C GLU A 165 -5.16 -45.53 -23.82
N GLY A 166 -5.71 -46.53 -23.13
CA GLY A 166 -5.71 -46.58 -21.67
C GLY A 166 -6.35 -47.85 -21.11
N ILE A 167 -5.74 -48.38 -20.06
CA ILE A 167 -6.13 -49.59 -19.32
C ILE A 167 -5.84 -49.27 -17.83
N GLY A 168 -6.65 -49.62 -16.83
CA GLY A 168 -7.86 -50.44 -16.85
C GLY A 168 -7.71 -51.64 -15.91
N GLY A 169 -7.91 -51.44 -14.61
CA GLY A 169 -7.77 -52.49 -13.60
C GLY A 169 -8.22 -52.03 -12.22
N GLU A 170 -9.35 -52.58 -11.76
CA GLU A 170 -9.88 -52.39 -10.40
C GLU A 170 -9.34 -53.49 -9.47
N GLY A 171 -9.33 -53.24 -8.16
CA GLY A 171 -8.85 -54.22 -7.18
C GLY A 171 -9.11 -53.80 -5.74
N THR A 172 -10.21 -54.31 -5.17
CA THR A 172 -10.44 -54.34 -3.72
C THR A 172 -9.42 -55.28 -3.04
N GLY A 173 -9.06 -55.11 -1.77
CA GLY A 173 -9.46 -54.08 -0.80
C GLY A 173 -9.92 -54.72 0.51
N GLU A 174 -9.10 -54.64 1.56
CA GLU A 174 -9.49 -55.00 2.94
C GLU A 174 -8.59 -54.24 3.94
N GLY A 175 -9.05 -54.08 5.18
CA GLY A 175 -8.40 -53.23 6.18
C GLY A 175 -8.03 -53.95 7.48
N THR A 176 -7.09 -53.37 8.23
CA THR A 176 -6.82 -53.71 9.64
C THR A 176 -6.80 -52.44 10.50
N ALA A 177 -7.04 -52.62 11.80
CA ALA A 177 -7.58 -51.57 12.66
C ALA A 177 -6.56 -50.62 13.31
N ALA A 178 -7.09 -49.59 13.95
CA ALA A 178 -6.36 -48.48 14.57
C ALA A 178 -5.33 -48.91 15.65
N ALA A 179 -4.19 -48.22 15.67
CA ALA A 179 -3.38 -48.02 16.86
C ALA A 179 -3.65 -46.61 17.43
N ALA A 180 -3.58 -46.46 18.75
CA ALA A 180 -4.09 -45.28 19.46
C ALA A 180 -3.25 -44.00 19.21
N GLY A 181 -3.92 -42.85 19.28
CA GLY A 181 -3.30 -41.56 19.00
C GLY A 181 -2.30 -41.11 20.06
N ALA A 182 -1.04 -40.96 19.67
CA ALA A 182 -0.24 -39.87 20.20
C ALA A 182 -0.84 -38.55 19.69
N ALA A 183 -1.17 -37.62 20.58
CA ALA A 183 -1.61 -36.29 20.18
C ALA A 183 -0.49 -35.62 19.35
N PRO A 184 -0.78 -34.99 18.20
CA PRO A 184 0.26 -34.34 17.41
C PRO A 184 0.88 -33.21 18.23
N THR A 185 2.16 -33.36 18.56
CA THR A 185 2.97 -32.28 19.14
C THR A 185 2.71 -31.01 18.33
N PRO A 186 2.30 -29.88 18.94
CA PRO A 186 1.96 -28.68 18.20
C PRO A 186 3.17 -28.27 17.37
N ALA A 187 3.00 -28.21 16.05
CA ALA A 187 4.04 -27.79 15.14
C ALA A 187 4.56 -26.40 15.59
N PRO A 188 5.89 -26.17 15.59
CA PRO A 188 6.46 -24.92 16.11
C PRO A 188 5.81 -23.74 15.39
N GLU A 189 5.35 -22.74 16.15
CA GLU A 189 4.60 -21.62 15.57
C GLU A 189 5.39 -21.00 14.41
N PRO A 190 4.78 -20.87 13.22
CA PRO A 190 5.49 -20.38 12.05
C PRO A 190 6.00 -18.95 12.29
N ALA A 191 7.25 -18.69 11.93
CA ALA A 191 7.87 -17.40 12.14
C ALA A 191 7.04 -16.26 11.53
N TRP A 192 6.90 -15.16 12.28
CA TRP A 192 6.08 -14.03 11.87
C TRP A 192 6.57 -13.42 10.55
N GLY A 193 5.63 -12.98 9.71
CA GLY A 193 5.87 -12.53 8.34
C GLY A 193 5.58 -13.59 7.27
N THR A 194 5.36 -14.84 7.67
CA THR A 194 4.82 -15.90 6.80
C THR A 194 3.30 -15.82 6.65
N VAL A 195 2.75 -16.36 5.56
CA VAL A 195 1.29 -16.46 5.35
C VAL A 195 0.67 -17.38 6.39
N GLU A 196 1.40 -18.45 6.73
CA GLU A 196 1.11 -19.42 7.77
C GLU A 196 0.94 -18.73 9.13
N ALA A 197 1.86 -17.84 9.53
CA ALA A 197 1.75 -17.07 10.78
C ALA A 197 0.55 -16.12 10.80
N LEU A 198 0.23 -15.46 9.67
CA LEU A 198 -0.96 -14.62 9.59
C LEU A 198 -2.26 -15.44 9.69
N VAL A 199 -2.31 -16.62 9.06
CA VAL A 199 -3.47 -17.53 9.16
C VAL A 199 -3.60 -18.13 10.56
N ALA A 200 -2.50 -18.53 11.19
CA ALA A 200 -2.49 -18.99 12.58
C ALA A 200 -3.01 -17.88 13.53
N LEU A 201 -2.52 -16.64 13.37
CA LEU A 201 -2.95 -15.51 14.18
C LEU A 201 -4.44 -15.17 13.97
N TYR A 202 -4.95 -15.15 12.72
CA TYR A 202 -6.38 -14.99 12.46
C TYR A 202 -7.19 -16.14 13.10
N ASN A 203 -6.76 -17.39 12.93
CA ASN A 203 -7.45 -18.56 13.45
C ASN A 203 -7.45 -18.62 14.99
N ALA A 204 -6.45 -18.05 15.66
CA ALA A 204 -6.43 -17.91 17.12
C ALA A 204 -7.25 -16.70 17.62
N ALA A 205 -7.18 -15.56 16.92
CA ALA A 205 -7.63 -14.28 17.47
C ALA A 205 -9.06 -13.85 17.10
N VAL A 206 -9.63 -14.26 15.96
CA VAL A 206 -11.00 -13.77 15.62
C VAL A 206 -12.10 -14.46 16.46
N PRO A 207 -13.23 -13.78 16.72
CA PRO A 207 -14.38 -14.36 17.43
C PRO A 207 -14.94 -15.66 16.81
N PRO A 208 -15.64 -16.52 17.58
CA PRO A 208 -16.10 -17.82 17.11
C PRO A 208 -17.21 -17.77 16.06
N GLU A 209 -17.85 -16.61 15.83
CA GLU A 209 -18.86 -16.45 14.77
C GLU A 209 -18.25 -16.34 13.36
N LEU A 210 -16.92 -16.27 13.25
CA LEU A 210 -16.21 -16.18 11.96
C LEU A 210 -15.62 -17.53 11.54
N PRO A 211 -15.67 -17.87 10.24
CA PRO A 211 -15.08 -19.10 9.74
C PRO A 211 -13.55 -19.06 9.87
N ARG A 212 -13.00 -20.13 10.45
CA ARG A 212 -11.55 -20.41 10.49
C ARG A 212 -11.05 -20.79 9.10
N VAL A 213 -9.85 -20.35 8.74
CA VAL A 213 -9.20 -20.73 7.48
C VAL A 213 -8.66 -22.15 7.60
N GLN A 214 -9.38 -23.10 7.01
CA GLN A 214 -8.98 -24.52 6.93
C GLN A 214 -8.04 -24.81 5.75
N SER A 215 -7.98 -23.94 4.73
CA SER A 215 -7.23 -24.18 3.51
C SER A 215 -6.59 -22.91 2.93
N LEU A 216 -5.40 -23.04 2.35
CA LEU A 216 -4.60 -21.94 1.79
C LEU A 216 -4.38 -22.13 0.29
N SER A 217 -5.40 -21.80 -0.51
CA SER A 217 -5.32 -21.82 -1.97
C SER A 217 -4.24 -20.86 -2.50
N PRO A 218 -3.68 -21.09 -3.71
CA PRO A 218 -2.68 -20.20 -4.29
C PRO A 218 -3.14 -18.73 -4.40
N ALA A 219 -4.43 -18.49 -4.65
CA ALA A 219 -5.01 -17.14 -4.67
C ALA A 219 -5.05 -16.49 -3.27
N ARG A 220 -5.51 -17.23 -2.25
CA ARG A 220 -5.55 -16.78 -0.85
C ARG A 220 -4.14 -16.52 -0.32
N ARG A 221 -3.17 -17.39 -0.65
CA ARG A 221 -1.74 -17.22 -0.37
C ARG A 221 -1.18 -15.93 -0.98
N ARG A 222 -1.46 -15.66 -2.27
CA ARG A 222 -1.03 -14.41 -2.92
C ARG A 222 -1.61 -13.15 -2.26
N LYS A 223 -2.91 -13.16 -1.90
CA LYS A 223 -3.54 -12.05 -1.17
C LYS A 223 -2.89 -11.82 0.19
N ALA A 224 -2.75 -12.86 1.00
CA ALA A 224 -2.15 -12.78 2.34
C ALA A 224 -0.69 -12.29 2.29
N ALA A 225 0.10 -12.82 1.35
CA ALA A 225 1.48 -12.38 1.15
C ALA A 225 1.59 -10.95 0.57
N ALA A 226 0.55 -10.43 -0.12
CA ALA A 226 0.49 -9.03 -0.52
C ALA A 226 0.18 -8.13 0.69
N ALA A 227 -0.79 -8.53 1.53
CA ALA A 227 -1.14 -7.78 2.73
C ALA A 227 0.00 -7.75 3.76
N LEU A 228 0.75 -8.85 3.96
CA LEU A 228 1.94 -8.87 4.83
C LEU A 228 3.07 -7.95 4.34
N ARG A 229 3.20 -7.72 3.02
CA ARG A 229 4.16 -6.74 2.48
C ARG A 229 3.73 -5.29 2.69
N LEU A 230 2.42 -5.03 2.77
CA LEU A 230 1.87 -3.71 3.09
C LEU A 230 1.83 -3.44 4.60
N PHE A 231 1.64 -4.49 5.40
CA PHE A 231 1.46 -4.45 6.84
C PHE A 231 2.32 -5.53 7.52
N PRO A 232 3.65 -5.33 7.63
CA PRO A 232 4.58 -6.38 8.06
C PRO A 232 4.64 -6.59 9.58
N THR A 233 4.11 -5.68 10.41
CA THR A 233 4.22 -5.76 11.87
C THR A 233 3.10 -6.59 12.49
N ARG A 234 3.43 -7.53 13.39
CA ARG A 234 2.44 -8.36 14.11
C ARG A 234 1.40 -7.51 14.85
N ALA A 235 1.86 -6.47 15.53
CA ALA A 235 1.03 -5.55 16.31
C ALA A 235 -0.11 -4.89 15.51
N PHE A 236 0.07 -4.65 14.20
CA PHE A 236 -1.01 -4.14 13.34
C PHE A 236 -2.13 -5.18 13.19
N TRP A 237 -1.78 -6.45 13.00
CA TRP A 237 -2.74 -7.55 12.89
C TRP A 237 -3.36 -7.93 14.23
N ASP A 238 -2.58 -7.91 15.33
CA ASP A 238 -3.11 -8.05 16.69
C ASP A 238 -4.18 -6.97 16.97
N GLN A 239 -3.96 -5.73 16.50
CA GLN A 239 -4.94 -4.64 16.61
C GLN A 239 -6.14 -4.83 15.68
N VAL A 240 -5.96 -5.27 14.44
CA VAL A 240 -7.07 -5.64 13.53
C VAL A 240 -7.98 -6.69 14.18
N PHE A 241 -7.41 -7.77 14.74
CA PHE A 241 -8.20 -8.84 15.34
C PHE A 241 -8.83 -8.44 16.68
N ARG A 242 -8.26 -7.47 17.39
CA ARG A 242 -8.91 -6.82 18.54
C ARG A 242 -10.20 -6.10 18.14
N GLU A 243 -10.18 -5.31 17.05
CA GLU A 243 -11.35 -4.55 16.58
C GLU A 243 -12.48 -5.47 16.04
N TYR A 244 -12.15 -6.67 15.53
CA TYR A 244 -13.17 -7.69 15.22
C TYR A 244 -14.04 -8.07 16.42
N GLY A 245 -13.46 -8.15 17.62
CA GLY A 245 -14.23 -8.42 18.85
C GLY A 245 -15.21 -7.30 19.20
N GLN A 246 -14.92 -6.06 18.78
CA GLN A 246 -15.66 -4.83 19.08
C GLN A 246 -16.70 -4.47 17.99
N SER A 247 -17.09 -5.42 17.13
CA SER A 247 -18.04 -5.17 16.04
C SER A 247 -19.03 -6.32 15.83
N ALA A 248 -20.28 -6.11 16.23
CA ALA A 248 -21.42 -6.98 15.94
C ALA A 248 -21.66 -7.12 14.43
N PHE A 249 -21.34 -6.10 13.62
CA PHE A 249 -21.42 -6.17 12.17
C PHE A 249 -20.36 -7.10 11.55
N LEU A 250 -19.07 -6.97 11.92
CA LEU A 250 -18.02 -7.86 11.38
C LEU A 250 -18.23 -9.33 11.77
N ARG A 251 -18.76 -9.55 12.99
CA ARG A 251 -19.16 -10.86 13.52
C ARG A 251 -20.50 -11.36 12.97
N GLY A 252 -21.21 -10.54 12.18
CA GLY A 252 -22.52 -10.86 11.60
C GLY A 252 -23.62 -11.16 12.63
N LEU A 253 -23.49 -10.60 13.83
CA LEU A 253 -24.50 -10.59 14.88
C LEU A 253 -25.57 -9.51 14.64
N GLN A 254 -25.21 -8.44 13.91
CA GLN A 254 -26.13 -7.35 13.52
C GLN A 254 -26.10 -7.13 12.01
N ASN A 255 -26.72 -8.06 11.28
CA ASN A 255 -26.87 -7.99 9.82
C ASN A 255 -28.22 -7.38 9.42
N GLY A 256 -28.25 -6.73 8.25
CA GLY A 256 -29.47 -6.17 7.65
C GLY A 256 -30.04 -7.06 6.53
N PRO A 257 -31.23 -6.73 6.01
CA PRO A 257 -31.87 -7.47 4.91
C PRO A 257 -30.97 -7.59 3.67
N GLY A 258 -30.89 -8.79 3.10
CA GLY A 258 -30.01 -9.15 1.98
C GLY A 258 -28.54 -9.39 2.38
N HIS A 259 -28.20 -9.27 3.66
CA HIS A 259 -26.86 -9.51 4.22
C HIS A 259 -26.90 -10.45 5.45
N GLU A 260 -27.96 -11.22 5.65
CA GLU A 260 -28.24 -12.07 6.81
C GLU A 260 -27.08 -13.02 7.13
N SER A 261 -26.53 -13.67 6.10
CA SER A 261 -25.39 -14.59 6.20
C SER A 261 -24.02 -13.92 6.18
N PHE A 262 -23.92 -12.59 6.17
CA PHE A 262 -22.64 -11.88 6.08
C PHE A 262 -21.76 -12.17 7.32
N ARG A 263 -20.49 -12.47 7.07
CA ARG A 263 -19.39 -12.52 8.05
C ARG A 263 -18.17 -11.89 7.38
N ALA A 264 -17.41 -11.07 8.11
CA ALA A 264 -16.21 -10.44 7.58
C ALA A 264 -15.00 -11.40 7.61
N ASP A 265 -15.07 -12.48 6.83
CA ASP A 265 -14.06 -13.55 6.80
C ASP A 265 -12.65 -13.11 6.32
N PHE A 266 -11.71 -14.06 6.34
CA PHE A 266 -10.31 -13.83 5.91
C PHE A 266 -10.15 -13.37 4.45
N ASP A 267 -11.02 -13.80 3.52
CA ASP A 267 -10.95 -13.37 2.11
C ASP A 267 -11.58 -11.98 1.92
N TRP A 268 -12.57 -11.62 2.74
CA TRP A 268 -13.14 -10.27 2.83
C TRP A 268 -12.19 -9.28 3.51
N LEU A 269 -11.48 -9.72 4.56
CA LEU A 269 -10.44 -8.95 5.27
C LEU A 269 -9.34 -8.48 4.32
N LEU A 270 -8.88 -9.41 3.47
CA LEU A 270 -7.86 -9.19 2.45
C LEU A 270 -8.39 -8.53 1.17
N ALA A 271 -9.67 -8.15 1.12
CA ALA A 271 -10.26 -7.43 0.00
C ALA A 271 -10.20 -5.90 0.18
N LYS A 272 -10.48 -5.19 -0.91
CA LYS A 272 -10.81 -3.75 -0.92
C LYS A 272 -12.33 -3.59 -0.95
N GLY A 273 -12.83 -2.52 -0.33
CA GLY A 273 -14.24 -2.16 -0.45
C GLY A 273 -14.55 -1.38 -1.73
N LYS A 274 -15.83 -1.00 -1.89
CA LYS A 274 -16.31 -0.15 -3.00
C LYS A 274 -15.64 1.23 -3.06
N ASP A 275 -15.02 1.65 -1.96
CA ASP A 275 -14.23 2.86 -1.76
C ASP A 275 -12.72 2.67 -2.11
N GLY A 276 -12.34 1.55 -2.75
CA GLY A 276 -10.96 1.19 -3.10
C GLY A 276 -10.03 0.91 -1.92
N THR A 277 -10.47 1.22 -0.70
CA THR A 277 -9.71 1.11 0.54
C THR A 277 -9.74 -0.33 1.06
N GLU A 278 -8.60 -0.83 1.49
CA GLU A 278 -8.41 -2.15 2.09
C GLU A 278 -9.29 -2.33 3.33
N ASN A 279 -9.95 -3.48 3.46
CA ASN A 279 -10.85 -3.73 4.58
C ASN A 279 -10.07 -3.89 5.90
N VAL A 280 -8.88 -4.51 5.87
CA VAL A 280 -7.97 -4.56 7.02
C VAL A 280 -7.65 -3.17 7.62
N VAL A 281 -7.45 -2.14 6.78
CA VAL A 281 -7.17 -0.76 7.25
C VAL A 281 -8.40 -0.15 7.92
N LYS A 282 -9.60 -0.40 7.38
CA LYS A 282 -10.86 0.08 7.97
C LYS A 282 -11.13 -0.56 9.33
N ILE A 283 -10.81 -1.84 9.48
CA ILE A 283 -10.93 -2.56 10.75
C ILE A 283 -9.92 -2.00 11.75
N HIS A 284 -8.64 -1.89 11.38
CA HIS A 284 -7.60 -1.29 12.23
C HIS A 284 -7.97 0.10 12.77
N ASP A 285 -8.50 0.98 11.91
CA ASP A 285 -8.93 2.34 12.27
C ASP A 285 -10.32 2.39 12.96
N GLY A 286 -10.89 1.24 13.35
CA GLY A 286 -12.13 1.16 14.12
C GLY A 286 -13.40 1.56 13.37
N LYS A 287 -13.39 1.61 12.02
CA LYS A 287 -14.53 2.08 11.18
C LYS A 287 -15.84 1.30 11.42
N TYR A 288 -15.72 0.07 11.91
CA TYR A 288 -16.84 -0.86 12.16
C TYR A 288 -17.13 -1.07 13.65
N ARG A 289 -16.42 -0.38 14.56
CA ARG A 289 -16.60 -0.54 16.00
C ARG A 289 -18.02 -0.13 16.41
N ASP A 290 -18.66 -0.96 17.23
CA ASP A 290 -20.00 -0.69 17.75
C ASP A 290 -19.99 0.58 18.62
N GLN A 291 -21.06 1.38 18.57
CA GLN A 291 -21.24 2.51 19.49
C GLN A 291 -21.98 2.04 20.75
N PRO A 292 -21.64 2.58 21.94
CA PRO A 292 -22.27 2.17 23.19
C PRO A 292 -23.78 2.45 23.17
N PRO A 293 -24.60 1.56 23.76
CA PRO A 293 -26.05 1.74 23.81
C PRO A 293 -26.39 3.04 24.57
N GLY A 294 -27.07 3.95 23.89
CA GLY A 294 -27.34 5.31 24.40
C GLY A 294 -27.43 6.41 23.33
N ARG A 295 -27.02 6.14 22.09
CA ARG A 295 -27.29 7.01 20.93
C ARG A 295 -28.08 6.29 19.84
N ALA A 296 -29.40 6.29 19.99
CA ALA A 296 -30.30 5.84 18.94
C ALA A 296 -30.22 6.74 17.70
N GLY A 297 -30.06 6.12 16.52
CA GLY A 297 -30.48 6.64 15.22
C GLY A 297 -30.16 8.09 14.86
N ILE A 298 -28.96 8.35 14.34
CA ILE A 298 -28.81 9.33 13.26
C ILE A 298 -28.32 8.58 12.02
N SER A 299 -29.21 8.48 11.03
CA SER A 299 -28.90 7.91 9.71
C SER A 299 -27.69 8.61 9.09
N GLY A 300 -26.85 7.87 8.37
CA GLY A 300 -25.51 8.26 7.91
C GLY A 300 -25.43 9.36 6.84
N LYS A 301 -26.23 10.43 6.95
CA LYS A 301 -26.28 11.59 6.06
C LYS A 301 -26.24 12.92 6.85
N THR A 302 -25.22 13.11 7.69
CA THR A 302 -24.69 14.45 8.02
C THR A 302 -23.35 14.33 8.74
N ALA A 303 -22.24 14.62 8.05
CA ALA A 303 -20.95 14.84 8.69
C ALA A 303 -21.00 16.19 9.43
N ARG A 304 -21.32 16.17 10.72
CA ARG A 304 -21.58 17.37 11.52
C ARG A 304 -20.30 18.19 11.73
N THR A 305 -20.39 19.51 11.60
CA THR A 305 -19.26 20.44 11.50
C THR A 305 -18.42 20.56 12.79
N VAL A 306 -17.15 20.91 12.61
CA VAL A 306 -16.07 20.95 13.63
C VAL A 306 -16.42 21.79 14.88
N ARG A 307 -17.29 22.80 14.77
CA ARG A 307 -17.78 23.61 15.91
C ARG A 307 -18.39 22.79 17.05
N GLY A 308 -18.87 21.57 16.80
CA GLY A 308 -19.49 20.73 17.82
C GLY A 308 -18.54 20.21 18.91
N LEU A 309 -17.26 19.95 18.61
CA LEU A 309 -16.32 19.38 19.60
C LEU A 309 -15.75 20.44 20.55
N GLN A 310 -15.55 21.67 20.07
CA GLN A 310 -14.97 22.75 20.87
C GLN A 310 -15.85 23.13 22.07
N ALA A 311 -17.18 23.04 21.94
CA ALA A 311 -18.12 23.29 23.02
C ALA A 311 -18.05 22.24 24.16
N TRP A 312 -17.70 20.98 23.85
CA TRP A 312 -17.57 19.94 24.88
C TRP A 312 -16.25 20.05 25.65
N ALA A 313 -15.15 20.37 24.96
CA ALA A 313 -13.85 20.60 25.58
C ALA A 313 -13.85 21.80 26.55
N ALA A 314 -14.56 22.89 26.19
CA ALA A 314 -14.68 24.06 27.06
C ALA A 314 -15.55 23.84 28.31
N GLY A 315 -16.52 22.91 28.27
CA GLY A 315 -17.50 22.71 29.33
C GLY A 315 -17.05 21.86 30.53
N SER A 316 -15.87 21.22 30.46
CA SER A 316 -15.40 20.29 31.50
C SER A 316 -14.35 20.87 32.46
N ALA A 317 -13.95 22.13 32.28
CA ALA A 317 -12.89 22.78 33.07
C ALA A 317 -13.41 23.76 34.15
N ALA A 318 -14.69 23.70 34.49
CA ALA A 318 -15.38 24.66 35.35
C ALA A 318 -16.12 24.02 36.55
N ARG A 319 -15.67 22.84 37.02
CA ARG A 319 -16.19 22.15 38.23
C ARG A 319 -15.08 21.45 39.02
N THR A 320 -14.17 22.25 39.53
CA THR A 320 -13.27 22.02 40.68
C THR A 320 -13.01 23.37 41.31
#